data_AF-A0AAN8KH32-F1
#
_entry.id   AF-A0AAN8KH32-F1
#
_cell.length_a   1.000
_cell.length_b   1.000
_cell.length_c   1.000
_cell.angle_alpha   90.00
_cell.angle_beta   90.00
_cell.angle_gamma   90.00
#
_symmetry.space_group_name_H-M   'P 1'
#
loop_
_entity.id
_entity.type
_entity.pdbx_description
1 polymer ?
#
loop_
_entity_poly.entity_id
_entity_poly.type
_entity_poly.pdbx_seq_one_letter_code
_entity_poly.pdbx_strand_id
1 'polypeptide(L)'
;MNQKELADTLEKNSDERAVILQRELKSNLKKKFQCVFEGIAKQGNPTLLNKIYTELYITEGGTGEVNNEHELRQIETTTRKQARPETAIKCNNIFRPLTGQDKLIRTVLTKGVAGIGKTISVQKFILDWAEGIANQDVQIVFSFPFRELNLMKKEKHTFIELLNHFSMETKESRISNYDKYKVLFIFDGLDECRLPLDFQKNKICCDVTKSTSVDVLLTNLIKGNLLPSALLWITTRPAAANKIPSVCVDQVTEVRGFNDPQKEDYFRKRFSDEDLANRIISHIKTSRSLHIMCHIPVFCWISATVLEHMLSTDKTEEMPKTLTEMYTHLVVFIPNRRMKSILGKKRQVHTGIKRSFCHWENWLFNSL
;
A
#
# COMPACT_ATOMS: atom_id res chain seq x y z
N MET A 1 24.74 29.51 -33.32
CA MET A 1 23.87 29.10 -32.20
C MET A 1 24.62 29.40 -30.90
N ASN A 2 24.08 30.30 -30.08
CA ASN A 2 24.69 30.71 -28.81
C ASN A 2 24.57 29.57 -27.77
N GLN A 3 25.53 29.44 -26.85
CA GLN A 3 25.47 28.48 -25.74
C GLN A 3 24.18 28.61 -24.92
N LYS A 4 23.64 29.83 -24.79
CA LYS A 4 22.36 30.09 -24.11
C LYS A 4 21.17 29.49 -24.87
N GLU A 5 21.11 29.66 -26.19
CA GLU A 5 20.04 29.06 -27.03
C GLU A 5 20.09 27.53 -27.02
N LEU A 6 21.30 26.95 -26.99
CA LEU A 6 21.47 25.50 -26.90
C LEU A 6 20.99 24.97 -25.54
N ALA A 7 21.32 25.65 -24.43
CA ALA A 7 20.86 25.29 -23.11
C ALA A 7 19.33 25.37 -22.99
N ASP A 8 18.74 26.47 -23.45
CA ASP A 8 17.28 26.68 -23.45
C ASP A 8 16.55 25.62 -24.29
N THR A 9 17.14 25.20 -25.41
CA THR A 9 16.57 24.15 -26.27
C THR A 9 16.68 22.76 -25.64
N LEU A 10 17.80 22.45 -24.98
CA LEU A 10 17.98 21.20 -24.25
C LEU A 10 17.06 21.09 -23.04
N GLU A 11 16.82 22.21 -22.35
CA GLU A 11 15.90 22.30 -21.22
C GLU A 11 14.44 22.07 -21.66
N LYS A 12 13.97 22.77 -22.69
CA LYS A 12 12.63 22.55 -23.26
C LYS A 12 12.41 21.09 -23.68
N ASN A 13 13.39 20.49 -24.36
CA ASN A 13 13.32 19.08 -24.77
C ASN A 13 13.29 18.11 -23.57
N SER A 14 13.96 18.46 -22.46
CA SER A 14 13.93 17.67 -21.21
C SER A 14 12.56 17.75 -20.54
N ASP A 15 11.98 18.94 -20.48
CA ASP A 15 10.67 19.17 -19.86
C ASP A 15 9.54 18.51 -20.64
N GLU A 16 9.59 18.55 -21.98
CA GLU A 16 8.64 17.82 -22.83
C GLU A 16 8.69 16.31 -22.57
N ARG A 17 9.89 15.73 -22.45
CA ARG A 17 10.06 14.31 -22.11
C ARG A 17 9.52 13.97 -20.73
N ALA A 18 9.70 14.85 -19.76
CA ALA A 18 9.16 14.68 -18.40
C ALA A 18 7.63 14.72 -18.38
N VAL A 19 7.02 15.60 -19.18
CA VAL A 19 5.55 15.66 -19.34
C VAL A 19 5.02 14.38 -19.97
N ILE A 20 5.68 13.85 -21.00
CA ILE A 20 5.30 12.58 -21.64
C ILE A 20 5.42 11.44 -20.63
N LEU A 21 6.57 11.32 -19.94
CA LEU A 21 6.79 10.30 -18.92
C LEU A 21 5.72 10.36 -17.82
N GLN A 22 5.44 11.55 -17.30
CA GLN A 22 4.43 11.74 -16.26
C GLN A 22 3.07 11.24 -16.74
N ARG A 23 2.65 11.60 -17.97
CA ARG A 23 1.36 11.17 -18.52
C ARG A 23 1.27 9.65 -18.63
N GLU A 24 2.33 9.00 -19.11
CA GLU A 24 2.40 7.55 -19.27
C GLU A 24 2.40 6.85 -17.91
N LEU A 25 3.21 7.31 -16.97
CA LEU A 25 3.22 6.81 -15.59
C LEU A 25 1.85 6.92 -14.93
N LYS A 26 1.20 8.08 -15.02
CA LYS A 26 -0.17 8.27 -14.49
C LYS A 26 -1.15 7.28 -15.13
N SER A 27 -1.11 7.12 -16.46
CA SER A 27 -1.98 6.17 -17.18
C SER A 27 -1.77 4.73 -16.71
N ASN A 28 -0.52 4.29 -16.58
CA ASN A 28 -0.20 2.91 -16.26
C ASN A 28 -0.40 2.61 -14.77
N LEU A 29 -0.06 3.54 -13.88
CA LEU A 29 -0.35 3.42 -12.45
C LEU A 29 -1.86 3.45 -12.18
N LYS A 30 -2.62 4.29 -12.89
CA LYS A 30 -4.09 4.25 -12.85
C LYS A 30 -4.61 2.88 -13.25
N LYS A 31 -4.21 2.33 -14.41
CA LYS A 31 -4.62 0.98 -14.84
C LYS A 31 -4.24 -0.10 -13.83
N LYS A 32 -3.06 0.01 -13.20
CA LYS A 32 -2.53 -0.96 -12.23
C LYS A 32 -3.31 -0.94 -10.92
N PHE A 33 -3.72 0.23 -10.43
CA PHE A 33 -4.27 0.41 -9.08
C PHE A 33 -5.75 0.83 -9.02
N GLN A 34 -6.39 1.12 -10.16
CA GLN A 34 -7.82 1.45 -10.22
C GLN A 34 -8.72 0.33 -9.70
N CYS A 35 -8.25 -0.91 -9.75
CA CYS A 35 -9.02 -2.11 -9.45
C CYS A 35 -8.37 -2.91 -8.32
N VAL A 36 -9.19 -3.34 -7.36
CA VAL A 36 -8.77 -4.30 -6.33
C VAL A 36 -9.56 -5.60 -6.44
N PHE A 37 -8.90 -6.70 -6.11
CA PHE A 37 -9.50 -8.03 -6.04
C PHE A 37 -9.81 -8.34 -4.58
N GLU A 38 -11.09 -8.36 -4.24
CA GLU A 38 -11.58 -8.82 -2.94
C GLU A 38 -11.73 -10.35 -2.94
N GLY A 39 -10.82 -11.08 -2.28
CA GLY A 39 -11.02 -12.51 -1.97
C GLY A 39 -10.83 -13.54 -3.09
N ILE A 40 -11.42 -14.73 -2.87
CA ILE A 40 -11.36 -15.89 -3.76
C ILE A 40 -12.56 -15.86 -4.70
N ALA A 41 -12.34 -15.23 -5.85
CA ALA A 41 -13.09 -15.33 -7.10
C ALA A 41 -14.58 -15.73 -7.03
N LYS A 42 -15.46 -14.74 -7.21
CA LYS A 42 -16.48 -14.86 -8.27
C LYS A 42 -15.93 -14.13 -9.50
N GLN A 43 -15.87 -14.82 -10.63
CA GLN A 43 -15.84 -14.26 -11.99
C GLN A 43 -15.39 -12.79 -12.12
N GLY A 44 -14.11 -12.54 -12.38
CA GLY A 44 -13.66 -11.53 -13.36
C GLY A 44 -14.14 -10.07 -13.27
N ASN A 45 -14.82 -9.62 -12.21
CA ASN A 45 -15.26 -8.23 -12.10
C ASN A 45 -14.37 -7.50 -11.10
N PRO A 46 -13.36 -6.77 -11.58
CA PRO A 46 -12.58 -5.90 -10.70
C PRO A 46 -13.51 -4.86 -10.04
N THR A 47 -13.37 -4.65 -8.74
CA THR A 47 -14.07 -3.56 -8.06
C THR A 47 -13.17 -2.32 -8.08
N LEU A 48 -13.75 -1.18 -8.46
CA LEU A 48 -13.02 0.08 -8.45
C LEU A 48 -12.62 0.41 -7.02
N LEU A 49 -11.33 0.65 -6.79
CA LEU A 49 -10.80 0.98 -5.46
C LEU A 49 -11.55 2.18 -4.86
N ASN A 50 -11.78 3.22 -5.67
CA ASN A 50 -12.53 4.41 -5.26
C ASN A 50 -13.96 4.13 -4.76
N LYS A 51 -14.59 3.05 -5.21
CA LYS A 51 -15.96 2.69 -4.80
C LYS A 51 -16.01 2.10 -3.40
N ILE A 52 -14.98 1.35 -3.02
CA ILE A 52 -14.94 0.58 -1.76
C ILE A 52 -13.94 1.14 -0.75
N TYR A 53 -13.11 2.09 -1.15
CA TYR A 53 -12.13 2.70 -0.27
C TYR A 53 -12.81 3.45 0.87
N THR A 54 -12.43 3.06 2.07
CA THR A 54 -12.76 3.73 3.32
C THR A 54 -11.47 4.35 3.81
N GLU A 55 -11.49 5.65 4.11
CA GLU A 55 -10.30 6.35 4.60
C GLU A 55 -9.85 5.70 5.92
N LEU A 56 -8.55 5.41 6.03
CA LEU A 56 -7.97 4.80 7.22
C LEU A 56 -7.60 5.87 8.24
N TYR A 57 -7.77 5.58 9.52
CA TYR A 57 -7.27 6.44 10.58
C TYR A 57 -5.75 6.30 10.67
N ILE A 58 -5.03 7.38 10.33
CA ILE A 58 -3.58 7.46 10.38
C ILE A 58 -3.19 8.55 11.37
N THR A 59 -2.20 8.27 12.21
CA THR A 59 -1.70 9.20 13.24
C THR A 59 -0.19 9.34 13.15
N GLU A 60 0.36 10.27 13.91
CA GLU A 60 1.81 10.28 14.17
C GLU A 60 2.21 8.98 14.91
N GLY A 61 3.30 8.35 14.48
CA GLY A 61 3.70 7.02 14.93
C GLY A 61 4.70 7.00 16.09
N GLY A 62 4.96 8.15 16.75
CA GLY A 62 5.96 8.26 17.82
C GLY A 62 7.39 7.95 17.35
N THR A 63 8.27 7.49 18.25
CA THR A 63 9.63 7.08 17.89
C THR A 63 9.61 5.78 17.06
N GLY A 64 10.55 5.65 16.12
CA GLY A 64 10.74 4.46 15.25
C GLY A 64 11.24 3.22 15.98
N GLU A 65 11.03 3.13 17.30
CA GLU A 65 11.46 2.03 18.15
C GLU A 65 10.64 0.76 17.88
N VAL A 66 11.30 -0.38 18.08
CA VAL A 66 10.68 -1.70 17.91
C VAL A 66 9.69 -1.93 19.04
N ASN A 67 8.41 -2.04 18.71
CA ASN A 67 7.44 -2.64 19.63
C ASN A 67 7.37 -4.15 19.37
N ASN A 68 7.92 -4.95 20.28
CA ASN A 68 7.92 -6.42 20.24
C ASN A 68 6.65 -7.05 20.85
N GLU A 69 5.67 -6.25 21.25
CA GLU A 69 4.39 -6.78 21.74
C GLU A 69 3.63 -7.54 20.64
N HIS A 70 2.87 -8.56 21.03
CA HIS A 70 1.96 -9.26 20.12
C HIS A 70 0.99 -8.27 19.43
N GLU A 71 0.76 -8.45 18.12
CA GLU A 71 -0.07 -7.54 17.30
C GLU A 71 -1.46 -7.29 17.92
N LEU A 72 -2.07 -8.29 18.55
CA LEU A 72 -3.34 -8.16 19.28
C LEU A 72 -3.25 -7.19 20.48
N ARG A 73 -2.16 -7.25 21.26
CA ARG A 73 -1.95 -6.32 22.37
C ARG A 73 -1.72 -4.90 21.88
N GLN A 74 -1.08 -4.73 20.72
CA GLN A 74 -0.91 -3.41 20.10
C GLN A 74 -2.24 -2.81 19.69
N ILE A 75 -3.13 -3.61 19.09
CA ILE A 75 -4.49 -3.18 18.73
C ILE A 75 -5.29 -2.80 19.97
N GLU A 76 -5.35 -3.66 21.00
CA GLU A 76 -6.10 -3.39 22.22
C GLU A 76 -5.59 -2.14 22.95
N THR A 77 -4.27 -1.97 23.02
CA THR A 77 -3.64 -0.79 23.64
C THR A 77 -3.97 0.47 22.86
N THR A 78 -4.00 0.39 21.54
CA THR A 78 -4.37 1.51 20.65
C THR A 78 -5.83 1.89 20.81
N THR A 79 -6.75 0.91 20.87
CA THR A 79 -8.17 1.17 21.13
C THR A 79 -8.37 1.84 22.49
N ARG A 80 -7.61 1.44 23.53
CA ARG A 80 -7.65 2.08 24.86
C ARG A 80 -7.00 3.47 24.90
N LYS A 81 -6.01 3.74 24.03
CA LYS A 81 -5.30 5.03 23.94
C LYS A 81 -6.09 6.14 23.23
N GLN A 82 -7.25 5.84 22.64
CA GLN A 82 -8.16 6.85 22.07
C GLN A 82 -8.63 7.93 23.07
N ALA A 83 -8.28 7.82 24.36
CA ALA A 83 -8.50 8.84 25.38
C ALA A 83 -7.60 10.09 25.27
N ARG A 84 -6.55 10.09 24.43
CA ARG A 84 -5.76 11.31 24.12
C ARG A 84 -6.08 11.79 22.70
N PRO A 85 -6.26 13.12 22.48
CA PRO A 85 -6.46 13.65 21.13
C PRO A 85 -5.18 13.48 20.30
N GLU A 86 -5.11 12.41 19.52
CA GLU A 86 -4.07 12.21 18.51
C GLU A 86 -4.44 12.98 17.23
N THR A 87 -3.47 13.68 16.64
CA THR A 87 -3.68 14.42 15.39
C THR A 87 -3.84 13.44 14.23
N ALA A 88 -5.04 13.39 13.66
CA ALA A 88 -5.32 12.59 12.47
C ALA A 88 -4.59 13.16 11.25
N ILE A 89 -3.91 12.29 10.50
CA ILE A 89 -3.17 12.62 9.29
C ILE A 89 -3.94 12.04 8.11
N LYS A 90 -4.35 12.87 7.16
CA LYS A 90 -4.89 12.37 5.89
C LYS A 90 -3.77 11.73 5.09
N CYS A 91 -4.02 10.58 4.46
CA CYS A 91 -3.01 9.87 3.69
C CYS A 91 -2.37 10.75 2.60
N ASN A 92 -3.15 11.59 1.92
CA ASN A 92 -2.65 12.54 0.90
C ASN A 92 -1.88 13.74 1.49
N ASN A 93 -1.81 13.87 2.81
CA ASN A 93 -1.05 14.92 3.50
C ASN A 93 0.16 14.36 4.26
N ILE A 94 0.55 13.12 3.99
CA ILE A 94 1.63 12.40 4.68
C ILE A 94 2.98 13.14 4.67
N PHE A 95 3.27 13.92 3.62
CA PHE A 95 4.50 14.73 3.53
C PHE A 95 4.33 16.18 4.01
N ARG A 96 3.15 16.55 4.51
CA ARG A 96 2.94 17.89 5.05
C ARG A 96 3.46 17.95 6.49
N PRO A 97 4.20 19.01 6.87
CA PRO A 97 4.62 19.20 8.26
C PRO A 97 3.42 19.17 9.19
N LEU A 98 3.58 18.47 10.33
CA LEU A 98 2.58 18.49 11.38
C LEU A 98 2.55 19.89 12.03
N THR A 99 1.41 20.28 12.59
CA THR A 99 1.23 21.60 13.21
C THR A 99 2.31 21.83 14.28
N GLY A 100 3.12 22.87 14.10
CA GLY A 100 4.23 23.23 14.99
C GLY A 100 5.60 22.64 14.59
N GLN A 101 5.69 21.87 13.51
CA GLN A 101 6.97 21.45 12.91
C GLN A 101 7.30 22.33 11.70
N ASP A 102 8.48 22.95 11.70
CA ASP A 102 9.04 23.68 10.54
C ASP A 102 10.10 22.85 9.80
N LYS A 103 10.02 21.52 9.91
CA LYS A 103 10.99 20.59 9.32
C LYS A 103 10.52 20.14 7.94
N LEU A 104 11.42 20.19 6.96
CA LEU A 104 11.21 19.58 5.65
C LEU A 104 11.16 18.05 5.79
N ILE A 105 10.06 17.44 5.36
CA ILE A 105 9.86 15.99 5.41
C ILE A 105 10.29 15.40 4.06
N ARG A 106 11.42 14.69 4.07
CA ARG A 106 11.89 13.94 2.91
C ARG A 106 11.47 12.48 2.98
N THR A 107 11.63 11.84 4.15
CA THR A 107 11.37 10.41 4.34
C THR A 107 10.29 10.16 5.36
N VAL A 108 9.21 9.49 4.95
CA VAL A 108 8.14 9.02 5.85
C VAL A 108 8.17 7.51 5.98
N LEU A 109 8.20 7.03 7.22
CA LEU A 109 8.05 5.62 7.56
C LEU A 109 6.67 5.37 8.15
N THR A 110 5.82 4.65 7.44
CA THR A 110 4.48 4.27 7.90
C THR A 110 4.48 2.86 8.44
N LYS A 111 4.20 2.71 9.74
CA LYS A 111 4.06 1.41 10.41
C LYS A 111 2.59 1.04 10.64
N GLY A 112 2.35 -0.24 10.89
CA GLY A 112 1.04 -0.77 11.26
C GLY A 112 1.02 -2.29 11.18
N VAL A 113 0.11 -2.92 11.91
CA VAL A 113 0.00 -4.39 11.99
C VAL A 113 -0.40 -5.02 10.64
N ALA A 114 -0.32 -6.35 10.54
CA ALA A 114 -0.72 -7.05 9.32
C ALA A 114 -2.21 -6.81 9.00
N GLY A 115 -2.56 -6.73 7.71
CA GLY A 115 -3.96 -6.52 7.28
C GLY A 115 -4.56 -5.15 7.59
N ILE A 116 -3.86 -4.25 8.29
CA ILE A 116 -4.39 -2.95 8.75
C ILE A 116 -4.66 -1.93 7.62
N GLY A 117 -4.20 -2.22 6.39
CA GLY A 117 -4.49 -1.40 5.22
C GLY A 117 -3.32 -0.59 4.64
N LYS A 118 -2.08 -0.77 5.12
CA LYS A 118 -0.88 -0.04 4.62
C LYS A 118 -0.75 -0.03 3.09
N THR A 119 -0.80 -1.19 2.43
CA THR A 119 -0.70 -1.28 0.98
C THR A 119 -1.90 -0.62 0.28
N ILE A 120 -3.11 -0.74 0.83
CA ILE A 120 -4.31 -0.11 0.25
C ILE A 120 -4.20 1.42 0.33
N SER A 121 -3.63 1.98 1.41
CA SER A 121 -3.31 3.42 1.50
C SER A 121 -2.35 3.86 0.40
N VAL A 122 -1.27 3.09 0.17
CA VAL A 122 -0.32 3.36 -0.91
C VAL A 122 -1.00 3.35 -2.28
N GLN A 123 -1.80 2.32 -2.56
CA GLN A 123 -2.52 2.19 -3.83
C GLN A 123 -3.49 3.36 -4.04
N LYS A 124 -4.23 3.75 -2.99
CA LYS A 124 -5.15 4.88 -3.05
C LYS A 124 -4.42 6.21 -3.29
N PHE A 125 -3.31 6.45 -2.59
CA PHE A 125 -2.49 7.65 -2.80
C PHE A 125 -1.99 7.75 -4.25
N ILE A 126 -1.47 6.64 -4.79
CA ILE A 126 -0.98 6.59 -6.18
C ILE A 126 -2.13 6.85 -7.16
N LEU A 127 -3.30 6.25 -6.91
CA LEU A 127 -4.49 6.45 -7.74
C LEU A 127 -4.95 7.91 -7.72
N ASP A 128 -5.02 8.55 -6.55
CA ASP A 128 -5.36 9.97 -6.42
C ASP A 128 -4.38 10.88 -7.15
N TRP A 129 -3.08 10.58 -7.07
CA TRP A 129 -2.05 11.30 -7.84
C TRP A 129 -2.24 11.11 -9.35
N ALA A 130 -2.49 9.87 -9.79
CA ALA A 130 -2.68 9.52 -11.19
C ALA A 130 -3.94 10.13 -11.80
N GLU A 131 -5.00 10.28 -11.01
CA GLU A 131 -6.28 10.88 -11.41
C GLU A 131 -6.31 12.41 -11.30
N GLY A 132 -5.25 13.04 -10.79
CA GLY A 132 -5.19 14.49 -10.65
C GLY A 132 -5.86 15.04 -9.39
N ILE A 133 -6.25 14.16 -8.45
CA ILE A 133 -7.05 14.51 -7.26
C ILE A 133 -6.17 15.13 -6.17
N ALA A 134 -4.95 14.63 -5.97
CA ALA A 134 -4.06 15.08 -4.90
C ALA A 134 -2.59 15.01 -5.29
N ASN A 135 -1.71 15.66 -4.49
CA ASN A 135 -0.24 15.60 -4.61
C ASN A 135 0.31 16.02 -5.99
N GLN A 136 -0.36 16.95 -6.69
CA GLN A 136 0.02 17.37 -8.04
C GLN A 136 1.31 18.20 -8.08
N ASP A 137 1.83 18.61 -6.92
CA ASP A 137 3.16 19.16 -6.76
C ASP A 137 4.27 18.13 -7.02
N VAL A 138 3.99 16.83 -6.86
CA VAL A 138 4.90 15.73 -7.20
C VAL A 138 4.81 15.42 -8.69
N GLN A 139 5.93 15.54 -9.40
CA GLN A 139 5.99 15.37 -10.84
C GLN A 139 6.04 13.89 -11.25
N ILE A 140 6.76 13.06 -10.50
CA ILE A 140 7.00 11.66 -10.86
C ILE A 140 6.82 10.78 -9.62
N VAL A 141 6.06 9.68 -9.75
CA VAL A 141 5.86 8.69 -8.68
C VAL A 141 6.31 7.32 -9.15
N PHE A 142 7.16 6.68 -8.34
CA PHE A 142 7.58 5.29 -8.53
C PHE A 142 7.13 4.43 -7.36
N SER A 143 6.68 3.21 -7.66
CA SER A 143 6.24 2.24 -6.65
C SER A 143 7.14 1.00 -6.70
N PHE A 144 7.77 0.70 -5.57
CA PHE A 144 8.73 -0.38 -5.39
C PHE A 144 8.28 -1.33 -4.28
N PRO A 145 7.54 -2.39 -4.59
CA PRO A 145 7.28 -3.46 -3.63
C PRO A 145 8.60 -4.16 -3.25
N PHE A 146 8.93 -4.24 -1.97
CA PHE A 146 10.16 -4.92 -1.52
C PHE A 146 10.22 -6.39 -1.95
N ARG A 147 9.06 -7.06 -2.02
CA ARG A 147 8.95 -8.42 -2.57
C ARG A 147 9.49 -8.55 -4.01
N GLU A 148 9.32 -7.52 -4.83
CA GLU A 148 9.80 -7.49 -6.22
C GLU A 148 11.29 -7.14 -6.25
N LEU A 149 11.74 -6.20 -5.42
CA LEU A 149 13.16 -5.88 -5.25
C LEU A 149 14.00 -7.10 -4.82
N ASN A 150 13.43 -7.99 -4.02
CA ASN A 150 14.08 -9.24 -3.60
C ASN A 150 14.46 -10.16 -4.77
N LEU A 151 13.76 -10.06 -5.91
CA LEU A 151 14.04 -10.87 -7.10
C LEU A 151 15.32 -10.42 -7.81
N MET A 152 15.72 -9.16 -7.62
CA MET A 152 16.88 -8.52 -8.28
C MET A 152 18.14 -8.55 -7.40
N LYS A 153 18.08 -9.18 -6.23
CA LYS A 153 19.16 -9.13 -5.21
C LYS A 153 20.52 -9.69 -5.63
N LYS A 154 20.57 -10.54 -6.67
CA LYS A 154 21.79 -11.22 -7.13
C LYS A 154 22.49 -10.47 -8.27
N GLU A 155 21.81 -9.50 -8.87
CA GLU A 155 22.28 -8.77 -10.05
C GLU A 155 22.78 -7.38 -9.64
N LYS A 156 23.65 -6.82 -10.47
CA LYS A 156 24.07 -5.42 -10.35
C LYS A 156 23.27 -4.60 -11.34
N HIS A 157 22.80 -3.46 -10.88
CA HIS A 157 22.02 -2.53 -11.68
C HIS A 157 22.54 -1.11 -11.47
N THR A 158 22.43 -0.29 -12.49
CA THR A 158 22.39 1.16 -12.31
C THR A 158 21.04 1.56 -11.69
N PHE A 159 20.95 2.75 -11.10
CA PHE A 159 19.66 3.21 -10.59
C PHE A 159 18.64 3.41 -11.72
N ILE A 160 19.11 3.87 -12.89
CA ILE A 160 18.28 4.02 -14.09
C ILE A 160 17.72 2.66 -14.55
N GLU A 161 18.53 1.60 -14.56
CA GLU A 161 18.06 0.25 -14.89
C GLU A 161 17.01 -0.25 -13.89
N LEU A 162 17.19 0.06 -12.60
CA LEU A 162 16.21 -0.26 -11.58
C LEU A 162 14.88 0.46 -11.85
N LEU A 163 14.89 1.74 -12.22
CA LEU A 163 13.66 2.48 -12.60
C LEU A 163 12.99 1.87 -13.82
N ASN A 164 13.77 1.57 -14.87
CA ASN A 164 13.29 0.95 -16.11
C ASN A 164 12.62 -0.41 -15.89
N HIS A 165 13.06 -1.17 -14.88
CA HIS A 165 12.46 -2.46 -14.56
C HIS A 165 11.04 -2.33 -13.98
N PHE A 166 10.81 -1.32 -13.14
CA PHE A 166 9.51 -1.10 -12.49
C PHE A 166 8.56 -0.24 -13.31
N SER A 167 9.10 0.53 -14.26
CA SER A 167 8.36 1.42 -15.14
C SER A 167 9.00 1.44 -16.53
N MET A 168 8.51 0.63 -17.47
CA MET A 168 9.07 0.59 -18.84
C MET A 168 9.00 1.96 -19.54
N GLU A 169 8.06 2.80 -19.15
CA GLU A 169 7.88 4.19 -19.62
C GLU A 169 9.14 5.03 -19.39
N THR A 170 9.89 4.75 -18.31
CA THR A 170 11.16 5.44 -18.05
C THR A 170 12.23 5.14 -19.10
N LYS A 171 12.23 3.92 -19.65
CA LYS A 171 13.15 3.52 -20.71
C LYS A 171 12.91 4.31 -22.01
N GLU A 172 11.65 4.63 -22.28
CA GLU A 172 11.22 5.37 -23.48
C GLU A 172 11.48 6.87 -23.33
N SER A 173 11.32 7.41 -22.12
CA SER A 173 11.51 8.84 -21.83
C SER A 173 12.94 9.35 -22.00
N ARG A 174 13.94 8.46 -21.90
CA ARG A 174 15.39 8.79 -21.93
C ARG A 174 15.79 9.90 -20.96
N ILE A 175 15.07 10.06 -19.84
CA ILE A 175 15.44 11.00 -18.79
C ILE A 175 16.60 10.40 -18.00
N SER A 176 17.69 11.14 -17.90
CA SER A 176 18.89 10.73 -17.14
C SER A 176 19.08 11.52 -15.85
N ASN A 177 18.51 12.72 -15.74
CA ASN A 177 18.64 13.58 -14.56
C ASN A 177 17.28 13.73 -13.86
N TYR A 178 17.08 12.93 -12.80
CA TYR A 178 15.87 12.95 -11.99
C TYR A 178 15.88 14.02 -10.90
N ASP A 179 17.04 14.59 -10.54
CA ASP A 179 17.14 15.63 -9.50
C ASP A 179 16.49 16.96 -9.91
N LYS A 180 16.23 17.15 -11.22
CA LYS A 180 15.47 18.30 -11.73
C LYS A 180 13.98 18.25 -11.38
N TYR A 181 13.46 17.07 -11.01
CA TYR A 181 12.03 16.86 -10.82
C TYR A 181 11.73 16.53 -9.35
N LYS A 182 10.54 16.90 -8.90
CA LYS A 182 10.02 16.41 -7.62
C LYS A 182 9.57 14.96 -7.77
N VAL A 183 10.46 14.03 -7.43
CA VAL A 183 10.23 12.58 -7.51
C VAL A 183 9.85 12.01 -6.16
N LEU A 184 8.85 11.14 -6.13
CA LEU A 184 8.46 10.35 -4.96
C LEU A 184 8.70 8.86 -5.22
N PHE A 185 9.44 8.23 -4.32
CA PHE A 185 9.64 6.78 -4.28
C PHE A 185 8.83 6.17 -3.15
N ILE A 186 7.90 5.28 -3.48
CA ILE A 186 7.08 4.55 -2.51
C ILE A 186 7.56 3.11 -2.41
N PHE A 187 8.14 2.76 -1.27
CA PHE A 187 8.61 1.41 -0.96
C PHE A 187 7.60 0.68 -0.08
N ASP A 188 6.89 -0.29 -0.65
CA ASP A 188 5.84 -1.03 0.07
C ASP A 188 6.36 -2.36 0.62
N GLY A 189 6.15 -2.60 1.92
CA GLY A 189 6.40 -3.89 2.57
C GLY A 189 7.84 -4.17 3.02
N LEU A 190 8.48 -3.25 3.75
CA LEU A 190 9.85 -3.43 4.27
C LEU A 190 10.01 -4.68 5.16
N ASP A 191 8.94 -5.12 5.81
CA ASP A 191 8.90 -6.39 6.53
C ASP A 191 9.21 -7.60 5.64
N GLU A 192 8.87 -7.52 4.35
CA GLU A 192 9.17 -8.53 3.34
C GLU A 192 10.58 -8.38 2.72
N CYS A 193 11.32 -7.32 3.05
CA CYS A 193 12.65 -7.07 2.52
C CYS A 193 13.67 -8.13 2.99
N ARG A 194 14.33 -8.77 2.03
CA ARG A 194 15.38 -9.78 2.22
C ARG A 194 16.77 -9.27 1.83
N LEU A 195 16.89 -8.00 1.46
CA LEU A 195 18.16 -7.34 1.26
C LEU A 195 18.80 -7.03 2.63
N PRO A 196 20.14 -7.07 2.77
CA PRO A 196 20.81 -6.79 4.03
C PRO A 196 20.50 -5.40 4.62
N LEU A 197 20.30 -4.42 3.75
CA LEU A 197 20.20 -3.00 4.05
C LEU A 197 21.33 -2.51 4.96
N ASP A 198 22.58 -2.81 4.58
CA ASP A 198 23.75 -2.48 5.41
C ASP A 198 24.12 -0.99 5.30
N PHE A 199 23.46 -0.14 6.09
CA PHE A 199 23.68 1.31 6.12
C PHE A 199 25.09 1.73 6.56
N GLN A 200 25.87 0.83 7.17
CA GLN A 200 27.21 1.10 7.71
C GLN A 200 28.30 0.68 6.72
N LYS A 201 28.22 -0.52 6.15
CA LYS A 201 29.28 -1.07 5.29
C LYS A 201 29.08 -0.77 3.80
N ASN A 202 27.87 -0.45 3.37
CA ASN A 202 27.63 -0.16 1.96
C ASN A 202 28.42 1.06 1.50
N LYS A 203 29.09 0.91 0.36
CA LYS A 203 29.88 1.98 -0.26
C LYS A 203 28.96 3.13 -0.65
N ILE A 204 29.47 4.36 -0.52
CA ILE A 204 28.77 5.56 -0.98
C ILE A 204 28.60 5.50 -2.50
N CYS A 205 27.37 5.75 -2.95
CA CYS A 205 27.00 5.82 -4.37
C CYS A 205 26.08 7.03 -4.58
N CYS A 206 26.56 8.02 -5.32
CA CYS A 206 25.84 9.24 -5.67
C CYS A 206 25.53 9.35 -7.17
N ASP A 207 25.97 8.39 -7.97
CA ASP A 207 25.82 8.38 -9.42
C ASP A 207 24.77 7.34 -9.84
N VAL A 208 23.69 7.82 -10.48
CA VAL A 208 22.58 6.99 -10.96
C VAL A 208 22.98 6.02 -12.09
N THR A 209 24.11 6.27 -12.76
CA THR A 209 24.63 5.45 -13.87
C THR A 209 25.64 4.39 -13.42
N LYS A 210 26.07 4.42 -12.15
CA LYS A 210 27.04 3.48 -11.62
C LYS A 210 26.36 2.15 -11.27
N SER A 211 26.79 1.06 -11.91
CA SER A 211 26.26 -0.28 -11.65
C SER A 211 26.74 -0.81 -10.28
N THR A 212 25.80 -1.18 -9.42
CA THR A 212 26.06 -1.72 -8.08
C THR A 212 24.91 -2.63 -7.64
N SER A 213 25.01 -3.28 -6.48
CA SER A 213 23.92 -4.11 -5.95
C SER A 213 22.71 -3.25 -5.56
N VAL A 214 21.50 -3.82 -5.66
CA VAL A 214 20.26 -3.17 -5.20
C VAL A 214 20.35 -2.71 -3.74
N ASP A 215 21.03 -3.46 -2.88
CA ASP A 215 21.24 -3.10 -1.47
C ASP A 215 21.96 -1.75 -1.29
N VAL A 216 23.07 -1.57 -2.04
CA VAL A 216 23.83 -0.31 -2.07
C VAL A 216 23.00 0.82 -2.66
N LEU A 217 22.20 0.58 -3.71
CA LEU A 217 21.32 1.59 -4.29
C LEU A 217 20.29 2.09 -3.27
N LEU A 218 19.57 1.17 -2.61
CA LEU A 218 18.51 1.52 -1.67
C LEU A 218 19.06 2.23 -0.43
N THR A 219 20.15 1.72 0.16
CA THR A 219 20.75 2.37 1.34
C THR A 219 21.26 3.77 1.02
N ASN A 220 21.84 4.00 -0.16
CA ASN A 220 22.27 5.34 -0.57
C ASN A 220 21.11 6.28 -0.92
N LEU A 221 20.03 5.77 -1.53
CA LEU A 221 18.81 6.54 -1.75
C LEU A 221 18.20 6.96 -0.41
N ILE A 222 18.06 6.04 0.54
CA ILE A 222 17.47 6.31 1.85
C ILE A 222 18.33 7.30 2.65
N LYS A 223 19.67 7.14 2.64
CA LYS A 223 20.60 8.09 3.28
C LYS A 223 20.63 9.47 2.60
N GLY A 224 20.12 9.60 1.38
CA GLY A 224 20.17 10.85 0.61
C GLY A 224 21.49 11.08 -0.14
N ASN A 225 22.35 10.07 -0.24
CA ASN A 225 23.55 10.13 -1.09
C ASN A 225 23.20 10.06 -2.58
N LEU A 226 22.14 9.33 -2.91
CA LEU A 226 21.59 9.18 -4.25
C LEU A 226 20.22 9.88 -4.29
N LEU A 227 20.02 10.77 -5.25
CA LEU A 227 18.80 11.59 -5.39
C LEU A 227 18.38 12.29 -4.07
N PRO A 228 19.20 13.23 -3.56
CA PRO A 228 18.97 13.87 -2.27
C PRO A 228 17.61 14.59 -2.20
N SER A 229 17.12 15.14 -3.30
CA SER A 229 15.85 15.88 -3.37
C SER A 229 14.60 15.00 -3.43
N ALA A 230 14.76 13.68 -3.62
CA ALA A 230 13.63 12.78 -3.77
C ALA A 230 12.91 12.52 -2.44
N LEU A 231 11.58 12.49 -2.50
CA LEU A 231 10.72 12.09 -1.39
C LEU A 231 10.65 10.57 -1.29
N LEU A 232 10.63 10.03 -0.08
CA LEU A 232 10.57 8.60 0.20
C LEU A 232 9.38 8.29 1.11
N TRP A 233 8.55 7.33 0.71
CA TRP A 233 7.52 6.78 1.58
C TRP A 233 7.73 5.28 1.74
N ILE A 234 7.99 4.81 2.95
CA ILE A 234 8.28 3.41 3.25
C ILE A 234 7.18 2.85 4.14
N THR A 235 6.56 1.72 3.78
CA THR A 235 5.60 1.03 4.65
C THR A 235 6.23 -0.21 5.28
N THR A 236 5.86 -0.50 6.53
CA THR A 236 6.41 -1.65 7.27
C THR A 236 5.50 -2.15 8.39
N ARG A 237 5.74 -3.36 8.88
CA ARG A 237 5.26 -3.77 10.21
C ARG A 237 6.17 -3.20 11.30
N PRO A 238 5.64 -2.90 12.50
CA PRO A 238 6.44 -2.36 13.61
C PRO A 238 7.74 -3.13 13.88
N ALA A 239 7.68 -4.47 13.83
CA ALA A 239 8.83 -5.35 14.07
C ALA A 239 9.99 -5.19 13.08
N ALA A 240 9.76 -4.62 11.89
CA ALA A 240 10.77 -4.40 10.86
C ALA A 240 11.11 -2.91 10.66
N ALA A 241 10.55 -2.01 11.47
CA ALA A 241 10.79 -0.57 11.35
C ALA A 241 12.27 -0.19 11.57
N ASN A 242 12.93 -0.88 12.50
CA ASN A 242 14.35 -0.67 12.84
C ASN A 242 15.33 -1.11 11.75
N LYS A 243 14.88 -1.75 10.66
CA LYS A 243 15.74 -2.00 9.50
C LYS A 243 16.20 -0.68 8.86
N ILE A 244 15.45 0.41 9.06
CA ILE A 244 15.85 1.75 8.65
C ILE A 244 16.35 2.53 9.89
N PRO A 245 17.57 3.08 9.87
CA PRO A 245 18.05 3.94 10.93
C PRO A 245 17.13 5.14 11.14
N SER A 246 16.82 5.49 12.39
CA SER A 246 15.95 6.62 12.73
C SER A 246 16.46 7.95 12.18
N VAL A 247 17.78 8.13 12.06
CA VAL A 247 18.42 9.31 11.45
C VAL A 247 18.06 9.50 9.97
N CYS A 248 17.62 8.44 9.28
CA CYS A 248 17.19 8.50 7.89
C CYS A 248 15.68 8.76 7.73
N VAL A 249 14.92 8.89 8.82
CA VAL A 249 13.47 9.06 8.81
C VAL A 249 13.12 10.42 9.38
N ASP A 250 12.37 11.22 8.62
CA ASP A 250 11.95 12.55 9.07
C ASP A 250 10.64 12.51 9.85
N GLN A 251 9.76 11.58 9.47
CA GLN A 251 8.46 11.42 10.10
C GLN A 251 8.07 9.94 10.16
N VAL A 252 7.54 9.53 11.32
CA VAL A 252 6.92 8.21 11.48
C VAL A 252 5.42 8.40 11.57
N THR A 253 4.67 7.62 10.79
CA THR A 253 3.21 7.58 10.83
C THR A 253 2.74 6.17 11.16
N GLU A 254 1.55 6.03 11.73
CA GLU A 254 0.97 4.74 12.07
C GLU A 254 -0.44 4.61 11.50
N VAL A 255 -0.68 3.54 10.74
CA VAL A 255 -2.02 3.17 10.31
C VAL A 255 -2.69 2.43 11.45
N ARG A 256 -3.72 3.04 12.03
CA ARG A 256 -4.52 2.45 13.10
C ARG A 256 -5.67 1.60 12.57
N GLY A 257 -6.04 1.69 11.29
CA GLY A 257 -7.19 0.95 10.75
C GLY A 257 -8.48 1.78 10.82
N PHE A 258 -9.60 1.15 11.16
CA PHE A 258 -10.91 1.81 11.21
C PHE A 258 -11.34 2.20 12.63
N ASN A 259 -11.73 3.46 12.80
CA ASN A 259 -12.58 3.91 13.90
C ASN A 259 -14.05 3.54 13.65
N ASP A 260 -14.92 3.75 14.62
CA ASP A 260 -16.32 3.30 14.52
C ASP A 260 -17.08 3.88 13.32
N PRO A 261 -16.97 5.19 13.01
CA PRO A 261 -17.55 5.73 11.78
C PRO A 261 -17.03 5.05 10.50
N GLN A 262 -15.71 4.78 10.42
CA GLN A 262 -15.09 4.13 9.26
C GLN A 262 -15.54 2.67 9.12
N LYS A 263 -15.76 1.95 10.23
CA LYS A 263 -16.32 0.59 10.17
C LYS A 263 -17.67 0.58 9.48
N GLU A 264 -18.56 1.51 9.84
CA GLU A 264 -19.88 1.59 9.22
C GLU A 264 -19.80 2.04 7.76
N ASP A 265 -18.98 3.05 7.45
CA ASP A 265 -18.75 3.52 6.08
C ASP A 265 -18.28 2.38 5.16
N TYR A 266 -17.38 1.53 5.65
CA TYR A 266 -16.94 0.35 4.92
C TYR A 266 -18.11 -0.58 4.55
N PHE A 267 -18.94 -0.97 5.52
CA PHE A 267 -20.05 -1.89 5.25
C PHE A 267 -21.12 -1.26 4.35
N ARG A 268 -21.42 0.03 4.52
CA ARG A 268 -22.36 0.76 3.65
C ARG A 268 -21.85 0.87 2.21
N LYS A 269 -20.55 1.11 2.01
CA LYS A 269 -19.95 1.13 0.66
C LYS A 269 -19.89 -0.25 0.01
N ARG A 270 -19.72 -1.29 0.82
CA ARG A 270 -19.55 -2.68 0.34
C ARG A 270 -20.86 -3.32 -0.12
N PHE A 271 -22.00 -2.93 0.44
CA PHE A 271 -23.31 -3.49 0.12
C PHE A 271 -24.22 -2.43 -0.48
N SER A 272 -24.75 -2.71 -1.68
CA SER A 272 -25.73 -1.82 -2.32
C SER A 272 -27.12 -1.91 -1.69
N ASP A 273 -27.41 -3.01 -0.99
CA ASP A 273 -28.64 -3.23 -0.24
C ASP A 273 -28.48 -2.63 1.16
N GLU A 274 -29.22 -1.55 1.43
CA GLU A 274 -29.16 -0.82 2.70
C GLU A 274 -29.67 -1.66 3.88
N ASP A 275 -30.68 -2.51 3.67
CA ASP A 275 -31.23 -3.36 4.73
C ASP A 275 -30.23 -4.45 5.14
N LEU A 276 -29.58 -5.06 4.14
CA LEU A 276 -28.49 -6.01 4.38
C LEU A 276 -27.32 -5.33 5.11
N ALA A 277 -26.91 -4.13 4.66
CA ALA A 277 -25.86 -3.36 5.29
C ALA A 277 -26.19 -3.05 6.76
N ASN A 278 -27.41 -2.58 7.04
CA ASN A 278 -27.88 -2.25 8.38
C ASN A 278 -27.93 -3.48 9.30
N ARG A 279 -28.39 -4.63 8.79
CA ARG A 279 -28.37 -5.90 9.55
C ARG A 279 -26.95 -6.33 9.90
N ILE A 280 -26.02 -6.25 8.96
CA ILE A 280 -24.60 -6.58 9.20
C ILE A 280 -23.99 -5.62 10.22
N ILE A 281 -24.17 -4.31 10.05
CA ILE A 281 -23.65 -3.30 10.99
C ILE A 281 -24.20 -3.54 12.40
N SER A 282 -25.49 -3.84 12.53
CA SER A 282 -26.14 -4.18 13.81
C SER A 282 -25.52 -5.43 14.46
N HIS A 283 -25.30 -6.50 13.68
CA HIS A 283 -24.63 -7.72 14.17
C HIS A 283 -23.19 -7.44 14.63
N ILE A 284 -22.44 -6.65 13.87
CA ILE A 284 -21.06 -6.26 14.24
C ILE A 284 -21.06 -5.46 15.54
N LYS A 285 -21.99 -4.50 15.72
CA LYS A 285 -22.07 -3.68 16.93
C LYS A 285 -22.47 -4.47 18.17
N THR A 286 -23.37 -5.44 18.01
CA THR A 286 -23.85 -6.28 19.13
C THR A 286 -22.81 -7.31 19.56
N SER A 287 -22.01 -7.83 18.62
CA SER A 287 -20.87 -8.69 18.95
C SER A 287 -19.62 -7.87 19.30
N ARG A 288 -19.31 -7.77 20.59
CA ARG A 288 -18.09 -7.09 21.09
C ARG A 288 -16.81 -7.58 20.39
N SER A 289 -16.69 -8.89 20.19
CA SER A 289 -15.52 -9.48 19.53
C SER A 289 -15.41 -9.03 18.08
N LEU A 290 -16.49 -9.15 17.28
CA LEU A 290 -16.49 -8.69 15.89
C LEU A 290 -16.22 -7.18 15.80
N HIS A 291 -16.85 -6.39 16.66
CA HIS A 291 -16.67 -4.95 16.71
C HIS A 291 -15.20 -4.52 16.92
N ILE A 292 -14.49 -5.19 17.84
CA ILE A 292 -13.07 -4.95 18.10
C ILE A 292 -12.22 -5.39 16.90
N MET A 293 -12.50 -6.57 16.33
CA MET A 293 -11.73 -7.09 15.21
C MET A 293 -11.88 -6.26 13.94
N CYS A 294 -13.08 -5.74 13.66
CA CYS A 294 -13.36 -4.83 12.55
C CYS A 294 -12.60 -3.48 12.64
N HIS A 295 -11.80 -3.27 13.67
CA HIS A 295 -10.75 -2.25 13.62
C HIS A 295 -9.73 -2.51 12.50
N ILE A 296 -9.42 -3.78 12.20
CA ILE A 296 -8.56 -4.15 11.08
C ILE A 296 -9.40 -4.35 9.82
N PRO A 297 -9.15 -3.61 8.72
CA PRO A 297 -9.94 -3.70 7.49
C PRO A 297 -10.07 -5.11 6.91
N VAL A 298 -9.04 -5.97 7.04
CA VAL A 298 -9.12 -7.36 6.61
C VAL A 298 -10.25 -8.13 7.29
N PHE A 299 -10.49 -7.85 8.57
CA PHE A 299 -11.57 -8.48 9.32
C PHE A 299 -12.93 -7.91 8.94
N CYS A 300 -13.02 -6.64 8.55
CA CYS A 300 -14.23 -6.12 7.93
C CYS A 300 -14.57 -6.85 6.63
N TRP A 301 -13.56 -7.10 5.79
CA TRP A 301 -13.76 -7.85 4.54
C TRP A 301 -14.18 -9.30 4.77
N ILE A 302 -13.54 -10.01 5.71
CA ILE A 302 -13.93 -11.38 6.12
C ILE A 302 -15.37 -11.35 6.65
N SER A 303 -15.68 -10.39 7.51
CA SER A 303 -17.02 -10.20 8.09
C SER A 303 -18.08 -9.95 7.04
N ALA A 304 -17.83 -9.02 6.14
CA ALA A 304 -18.73 -8.75 5.03
C ALA A 304 -18.99 -10.02 4.21
N THR A 305 -17.94 -10.75 3.85
CA THR A 305 -18.04 -11.94 2.99
C THR A 305 -18.84 -13.09 3.64
N VAL A 306 -18.56 -13.39 4.91
CA VAL A 306 -19.21 -14.49 5.63
C VAL A 306 -20.66 -14.12 5.98
N LEU A 307 -20.88 -12.92 6.52
CA LEU A 307 -22.22 -12.49 6.94
C LEU A 307 -23.15 -12.27 5.75
N GLU A 308 -22.67 -11.74 4.63
CA GLU A 308 -23.44 -11.65 3.37
C GLU A 308 -23.95 -13.02 2.96
N HIS A 309 -23.09 -14.05 2.98
CA HIS A 309 -23.49 -15.40 2.62
C HIS A 309 -24.52 -15.98 3.59
N MET A 310 -24.27 -15.88 4.89
CA MET A 310 -25.16 -16.47 5.90
C MET A 310 -26.53 -15.79 5.90
N LEU A 311 -26.59 -14.47 5.74
CA LEU A 311 -27.86 -13.74 5.67
C LEU A 311 -28.61 -13.94 4.35
N SER A 312 -27.92 -14.37 3.28
CA SER A 312 -28.51 -14.66 1.97
C SER A 312 -28.96 -16.11 1.81
N THR A 313 -28.53 -17.01 2.70
CA THR A 313 -29.02 -18.39 2.74
C THR A 313 -29.96 -18.49 3.94
N ASP A 314 -31.24 -18.84 3.76
CA ASP A 314 -32.25 -19.01 4.83
C ASP A 314 -31.95 -20.16 5.82
N LYS A 315 -30.68 -20.33 6.21
CA LYS A 315 -30.25 -21.28 7.22
C LYS A 315 -30.39 -20.61 8.57
N THR A 316 -31.17 -21.24 9.45
CA THR A 316 -31.30 -20.95 10.89
C THR A 316 -30.01 -21.28 11.67
N GLU A 317 -28.85 -21.05 11.07
CA GLU A 317 -27.55 -21.28 11.70
C GLU A 317 -27.19 -20.07 12.57
N GLU A 318 -26.63 -20.32 13.75
CA GLU A 318 -26.24 -19.24 14.65
C GLU A 318 -25.15 -18.38 14.00
N MET A 319 -25.35 -17.06 14.01
CA MET A 319 -24.41 -16.13 13.41
C MET A 319 -23.09 -16.11 14.17
N PRO A 320 -21.94 -16.12 13.47
CA PRO A 320 -20.63 -16.17 14.11
C PRO A 320 -20.42 -14.95 14.99
N LYS A 321 -19.90 -15.18 16.18
CA LYS A 321 -19.57 -14.17 17.20
C LYS A 321 -18.07 -14.08 17.43
N THR A 322 -17.31 -15.12 17.08
CA THR A 322 -15.85 -15.19 17.33
C THR A 322 -15.02 -15.25 16.05
N LEU A 323 -13.73 -14.89 16.15
CA LEU A 323 -12.74 -15.00 15.06
C LEU A 323 -12.69 -16.42 14.51
N THR A 324 -12.62 -17.40 15.40
CA THR A 324 -12.52 -18.82 15.04
C THR A 324 -13.76 -19.27 14.27
N GLU A 325 -14.95 -18.88 14.68
CA GLU A 325 -16.18 -19.16 13.93
C GLU A 325 -16.16 -18.49 12.56
N MET A 326 -15.78 -17.20 12.48
CA MET A 326 -15.62 -16.47 11.21
C MET A 326 -14.67 -17.20 10.25
N TYR A 327 -13.52 -17.66 10.75
CA TYR A 327 -12.56 -18.43 9.94
C TYR A 327 -13.09 -19.81 9.57
N THR A 328 -13.74 -20.54 10.49
CA THR A 328 -14.36 -21.84 10.20
C THR A 328 -15.38 -21.70 9.06
N HIS A 329 -16.27 -20.71 9.14
CA HIS A 329 -17.24 -20.44 8.07
C HIS A 329 -16.53 -20.03 6.78
N LEU A 330 -15.49 -19.18 6.84
CA LEU A 330 -14.72 -18.78 5.66
C LEU A 330 -14.04 -19.99 4.98
N VAL A 331 -13.41 -20.87 5.76
CA VAL A 331 -12.73 -22.08 5.28
C VAL A 331 -13.71 -23.11 4.74
N VAL A 332 -14.93 -23.23 5.29
CA VAL A 332 -15.98 -24.10 4.73
C VAL A 332 -16.60 -23.49 3.47
N PHE A 333 -16.70 -22.17 3.41
CA PHE A 333 -17.32 -21.43 2.32
C PHE A 333 -16.45 -21.37 1.05
N ILE A 334 -15.14 -21.14 1.22
CA ILE A 334 -14.17 -20.99 0.12
C ILE A 334 -14.13 -22.23 -0.81
N PRO A 335 -13.97 -23.48 -0.32
CA PRO A 335 -13.94 -24.68 -1.14
C PRO A 335 -15.28 -24.96 -1.82
N ASN A 336 -16.41 -24.71 -1.13
CA ASN A 336 -17.75 -24.93 -1.69
C ASN A 336 -18.05 -24.02 -2.90
N ARG A 337 -17.53 -22.79 -2.91
CA ARG A 337 -17.58 -21.92 -4.11
C ARG A 337 -16.65 -22.41 -5.23
N ARG A 338 -15.43 -22.87 -4.90
CA ARG A 338 -14.50 -23.48 -5.88
C ARG A 338 -15.14 -24.69 -6.57
N MET A 339 -15.77 -25.59 -5.82
CA MET A 339 -16.37 -26.82 -6.36
C MET A 339 -17.60 -26.56 -7.24
N LYS A 340 -18.49 -25.63 -6.85
CA LYS A 340 -19.60 -25.18 -7.71
C LYS A 340 -19.11 -24.51 -9.00
N SER A 341 -17.98 -23.79 -8.96
CA SER A 341 -17.39 -23.17 -10.15
C SER A 341 -16.76 -24.17 -11.14
N ILE A 342 -16.26 -25.30 -10.64
CA ILE A 342 -15.66 -26.38 -11.45
C ILE A 342 -16.75 -27.21 -12.14
N LEU A 343 -17.84 -27.52 -11.42
CA LEU A 343 -19.00 -28.24 -12.00
C LEU A 343 -19.75 -27.41 -13.06
N GLY A 344 -19.61 -26.08 -13.06
CA GLY A 344 -20.19 -25.17 -14.05
C GLY A 344 -19.34 -24.91 -15.30
N LYS A 345 -18.15 -25.52 -15.46
CA LYS A 345 -17.25 -25.27 -16.61
C LYS A 345 -16.83 -26.55 -17.34
N LYS A 346 -17.66 -26.97 -18.31
CA LYS A 346 -17.18 -27.55 -19.58
C LYS A 346 -17.39 -26.52 -20.69
N ARG A 347 -16.41 -25.63 -20.91
CA ARG A 347 -15.91 -25.19 -22.24
C ARG A 347 -15.07 -23.89 -22.17
N GLN A 348 -14.03 -23.94 -22.98
CA GLN A 348 -13.14 -22.91 -23.52
C GLN A 348 -12.11 -22.24 -22.60
N VAL A 349 -10.88 -22.66 -22.88
CA VAL A 349 -9.58 -22.10 -22.49
C VAL A 349 -9.22 -21.01 -23.49
N HIS A 350 -8.92 -19.80 -23.02
CA HIS A 350 -8.00 -18.89 -23.70
C HIS A 350 -7.01 -18.28 -22.70
N THR A 351 -5.75 -18.36 -23.13
CA THR A 351 -4.51 -18.03 -22.45
C THR A 351 -4.28 -16.53 -22.46
N GLY A 352 -3.94 -15.93 -21.30
CA GLY A 352 -3.38 -14.57 -21.28
C GLY A 352 -3.80 -13.64 -20.14
N ILE A 353 -4.19 -14.11 -18.95
CA ILE A 353 -4.13 -13.30 -17.71
C ILE A 353 -3.72 -14.26 -16.57
N LYS A 354 -2.43 -14.36 -16.31
CA LYS A 354 -1.88 -15.04 -15.12
C LYS A 354 -0.77 -14.17 -14.56
N ARG A 355 -1.10 -13.03 -13.92
CA ARG A 355 -0.13 -12.28 -13.08
C ARG A 355 -0.72 -11.18 -12.19
N SER A 356 -1.99 -11.29 -11.79
CA SER A 356 -2.54 -10.51 -10.68
C SER A 356 -3.15 -11.49 -9.67
N PHE A 357 -2.29 -12.16 -8.91
CA PHE A 357 -2.71 -13.04 -7.82
C PHE A 357 -2.90 -12.24 -6.53
N CYS A 358 -3.90 -12.66 -5.77
CA CYS A 358 -4.62 -11.91 -4.75
C CYS A 358 -3.76 -11.51 -3.55
N HIS A 359 -3.71 -10.20 -3.25
CA HIS A 359 -2.98 -9.63 -2.09
C HIS A 359 -3.50 -10.16 -0.75
N TRP A 360 -4.77 -10.58 -0.71
CA TRP A 360 -5.45 -11.12 0.47
C TRP A 360 -5.30 -12.65 0.61
N GLU A 361 -5.15 -13.40 -0.50
CA GLU A 361 -4.82 -14.83 -0.43
C GLU A 361 -3.43 -15.03 0.18
N ASN A 362 -2.46 -14.18 -0.17
CA ASN A 362 -1.14 -14.20 0.46
C ASN A 362 -1.20 -13.83 1.95
N TRP A 363 -2.14 -12.98 2.40
CA TRP A 363 -2.30 -12.73 3.83
C TRP A 363 -2.92 -13.92 4.58
N LEU A 364 -3.98 -14.53 4.04
CA LEU A 364 -4.61 -15.74 4.59
C LEU A 364 -3.64 -16.93 4.65
N PHE A 365 -2.80 -17.12 3.62
CA PHE A 365 -1.83 -18.22 3.58
C PHE A 365 -0.55 -17.97 4.38
N ASN A 366 -0.17 -16.71 4.65
CA ASN A 366 1.02 -16.39 5.47
C ASN A 366 0.68 -16.02 6.93
N SER A 367 -0.60 -16.02 7.31
CA SER A 367 -1.06 -15.78 8.70
C SER A 367 -1.60 -17.05 9.37
N LEU A 368 -1.61 -18.17 8.63
CA LEU A 368 -1.65 -19.54 9.14
C LEU A 368 -0.20 -20.05 9.24
#